data_AF-A0A9D6UY48-F1
#
_entry.id   AF-A0A9D6UY48-F1
#
_cell.length_a   1.000
_cell.length_b   1.000
_cell.length_c   1.000
_cell.angle_alpha   90.00
_cell.angle_beta   90.00
_cell.angle_gamma   90.00
#
_symmetry.space_group_name_H-M   'P 1'
#
loop_
_entity.id
_entity.type
_entity.pdbx_description
1 polymer ?
#
loop_
_entity_poly.entity_id
_entity_poly.type
_entity_poly.pdbx_seq_one_letter_code
_entity_poly.pdbx_strand_id
1 'polypeptide(L)'
;MRAAEGAAVVRGERAILFDEVNAKRGTNLPDDLLALIESGDLEPLRDLRGLTGVPLTELTPRLPYARPPKIWCIGRNYKSHAEDLNAVQPDEPASFMKPASCLFEPGGEIVLPPPEVSNDVDAEGELGVIIGRRCRFVPPEHVGEVIFGYTTTM
;
A
#
# COMPACT_ATOMS: atom_id res chain seq x y z
N MET A 1 6.68 -3.26 -26.79
CA MET A 1 5.64 -4.15 -26.24
C MET A 1 5.53 -3.80 -24.76
N ARG A 2 4.41 -3.23 -24.29
CA ARG A 2 4.23 -3.02 -22.84
C ARG A 2 4.16 -4.39 -22.19
N ALA A 3 4.94 -4.63 -21.14
CA ALA A 3 4.72 -5.79 -20.29
C ALA A 3 3.28 -5.73 -19.75
N ALA A 4 2.60 -6.87 -19.66
CA ALA A 4 1.27 -6.92 -19.05
C ALA A 4 1.42 -6.57 -17.57
N GLU A 5 0.73 -5.51 -17.12
CA GLU A 5 0.58 -5.18 -15.71
C GLU A 5 -0.63 -5.95 -15.15
N GLY A 6 -0.58 -6.34 -13.88
CA GLY A 6 -1.69 -7.03 -13.23
C GLY A 6 -1.45 -7.30 -11.75
N ALA A 7 -2.51 -7.69 -11.06
CA ALA A 7 -2.49 -8.07 -9.65
C ALA A 7 -2.16 -9.56 -9.45
N ALA A 8 -1.56 -9.89 -8.31
CA ALA A 8 -1.16 -11.25 -7.98
C ALA A 8 -1.16 -11.51 -6.47
N VAL A 9 -1.25 -12.78 -6.09
CA VAL A 9 -1.00 -13.24 -4.72
C VAL A 9 0.41 -13.82 -4.64
N VAL A 10 1.26 -13.24 -3.79
CA VAL A 10 2.59 -13.77 -3.51
C VAL A 10 2.52 -14.97 -2.56
N ARG A 11 3.16 -16.08 -2.92
CA ARG A 11 3.33 -17.29 -2.09
C ARG A 11 4.75 -17.82 -2.23
N GLY A 12 5.55 -17.67 -1.18
CA GLY A 12 6.97 -17.99 -1.23
C GLY A 12 7.67 -17.16 -2.30
N GLU A 13 8.44 -17.80 -3.18
CA GLU A 13 9.19 -17.15 -4.26
C GLU A 13 8.40 -17.01 -5.57
N ARG A 14 7.08 -17.17 -5.52
CA ARG A 14 6.22 -17.10 -6.71
C ARG A 14 5.04 -16.15 -6.48
N ALA A 15 4.54 -15.57 -7.55
CA ALA A 15 3.29 -14.82 -7.58
C ALA A 15 2.26 -15.54 -8.47
N ILE A 16 1.07 -15.78 -7.93
CA ILE A 16 -0.08 -16.33 -8.66
C ILE A 16 -0.87 -15.15 -9.20
N LEU A 17 -0.78 -14.92 -10.51
CA LEU A 17 -1.46 -13.81 -11.19
C LEU A 17 -2.98 -14.00 -11.12
N PHE A 18 -3.72 -12.90 -11.02
CA PHE A 18 -5.18 -12.96 -11.02
C PHE A 18 -5.75 -13.53 -12.32
N ASP A 19 -5.06 -13.34 -13.45
CA ASP A 19 -5.42 -13.98 -14.73
C ASP A 19 -5.42 -15.51 -14.65
N GLU A 20 -4.45 -16.11 -13.93
CA GLU A 20 -4.42 -17.55 -13.70
C GLU A 20 -5.59 -17.98 -12.81
N VAL A 21 -5.92 -17.20 -11.77
CA VAL A 21 -7.08 -17.46 -10.91
C VAL A 21 -8.37 -17.40 -11.73
N ASN A 22 -8.55 -16.34 -12.52
CA ASN A 22 -9.69 -16.11 -13.39
C ASN A 22 -9.85 -17.27 -14.38
N ALA A 23 -8.79 -17.64 -15.09
CA ALA A 23 -8.80 -18.71 -16.09
C ALA A 23 -9.11 -20.09 -15.48
N LYS A 24 -8.58 -20.40 -14.29
CA LYS A 24 -8.72 -21.73 -13.67
C LYS A 24 -9.96 -21.88 -12.80
N ARG A 25 -10.58 -20.78 -12.38
CA ARG A 25 -11.75 -20.77 -11.48
C ARG A 25 -13.01 -20.21 -12.12
N GLY A 26 -12.93 -19.66 -13.34
CA GLY A 26 -14.06 -18.98 -13.96
C GLY A 26 -14.48 -17.74 -13.17
N THR A 27 -13.51 -17.04 -12.59
CA THR A 27 -13.73 -15.83 -11.79
C THR A 27 -13.37 -14.59 -12.61
N ASN A 28 -13.67 -13.40 -12.06
CA ASN A 28 -13.44 -12.12 -12.73
C ASN A 28 -12.84 -11.10 -11.76
N LEU A 29 -11.72 -11.47 -11.15
CA LEU A 29 -10.91 -10.56 -10.35
C LEU A 29 -10.39 -9.41 -11.22
N PRO A 30 -10.37 -8.16 -10.69
CA PRO A 30 -9.84 -7.02 -11.41
C PRO A 30 -8.31 -7.09 -11.53
N ASP A 31 -7.76 -6.50 -12.59
CA ASP A 31 -6.31 -6.36 -12.80
C ASP A 31 -5.66 -5.27 -11.91
N ASP A 32 -6.48 -4.46 -11.24
CA ASP A 32 -6.08 -3.41 -10.31
C ASP A 32 -6.47 -3.74 -8.85
N LEU A 33 -5.55 -3.52 -7.90
CA LEU A 33 -5.78 -3.83 -6.48
C LEU A 33 -6.76 -2.85 -5.82
N LEU A 34 -6.88 -1.60 -6.28
CA LEU A 34 -7.86 -0.68 -5.71
C LEU A 34 -9.29 -1.19 -5.96
N ALA A 35 -9.58 -1.67 -7.17
CA ALA A 35 -10.86 -2.31 -7.49
C ALA A 35 -11.12 -3.58 -6.64
N LEU A 36 -10.09 -4.37 -6.35
CA LEU A 36 -10.22 -5.52 -5.43
C LEU A 36 -10.59 -5.04 -4.02
N ILE A 37 -9.88 -4.04 -3.51
CA ILE A 37 -10.11 -3.49 -2.17
C ILE A 37 -11.53 -2.91 -2.06
N GLU A 38 -11.98 -2.16 -3.07
CA GLU A 38 -13.30 -1.54 -3.10
C GLU A 38 -14.43 -2.57 -3.19
N SER A 39 -14.23 -3.65 -3.95
CA SER A 39 -15.21 -4.74 -4.02
C SER A 39 -15.22 -5.60 -2.76
N GLY A 40 -14.07 -5.76 -2.10
CA GLY A 40 -13.88 -6.65 -0.96
C GLY A 40 -14.02 -8.14 -1.31
N ASP A 41 -14.12 -8.49 -2.59
CA ASP A 41 -14.33 -9.87 -3.03
C ASP A 41 -13.01 -10.63 -3.06
N LEU A 42 -12.66 -11.19 -1.90
CA LEU A 42 -11.50 -12.05 -1.73
C LEU A 42 -11.84 -13.54 -1.88
N GLU A 43 -13.10 -13.90 -2.16
CA GLU A 43 -13.53 -15.30 -2.26
C GLU A 43 -12.74 -16.08 -3.32
N PRO A 44 -12.51 -15.54 -4.54
CA PRO A 44 -11.69 -16.21 -5.55
C PRO A 44 -10.26 -16.54 -5.09
N LEU A 45 -9.75 -15.78 -4.11
CA LEU A 45 -8.37 -15.88 -3.62
C LEU A 45 -8.22 -16.85 -2.42
N ARG A 46 -9.33 -17.41 -1.91
CA ARG A 46 -9.29 -18.33 -0.75
C ARG A 46 -8.65 -19.67 -1.05
N ASP A 47 -8.81 -20.19 -2.28
CA ASP A 47 -8.26 -21.48 -2.70
C ASP A 47 -7.37 -21.40 -3.94
N LEU A 48 -6.08 -21.23 -3.69
CA LEU A 48 -5.05 -21.13 -4.72
C LEU A 48 -4.36 -22.48 -5.02
N ARG A 49 -4.88 -23.62 -4.50
CA ARG A 49 -4.26 -24.94 -4.73
C ARG A 49 -4.31 -25.32 -6.22
N GLY A 50 -3.20 -25.86 -6.72
CA GLY A 50 -3.09 -26.29 -8.12
C GLY A 50 -3.00 -25.15 -9.14
N LEU A 51 -2.91 -23.90 -8.70
CA LEU A 51 -2.61 -22.77 -9.58
C LEU A 51 -1.11 -22.62 -9.78
N THR A 52 -0.70 -22.19 -10.97
CA THR A 52 0.71 -21.99 -11.29
C THR A 52 1.08 -20.52 -11.11
N GLY A 53 2.06 -20.23 -10.24
CA GLY A 53 2.63 -18.89 -10.12
C GLY A 53 3.84 -18.68 -11.03
N VAL A 54 4.21 -17.43 -11.27
CA VAL A 54 5.46 -17.02 -11.94
C VAL A 54 6.52 -16.70 -10.88
N PRO A 55 7.81 -17.02 -11.07
CA PRO A 55 8.87 -16.64 -10.13
C PRO A 55 8.91 -15.13 -9.90
N LEU A 56 9.13 -14.69 -8.65
CA LEU A 56 9.21 -13.25 -8.33
C LEU A 56 10.35 -12.55 -9.06
N THR A 57 11.43 -13.27 -9.39
CA THR A 57 12.58 -12.76 -10.15
C THR A 57 12.24 -12.39 -11.59
N GLU A 58 11.11 -12.86 -12.11
CA GLU A 58 10.63 -12.53 -13.47
C GLU A 58 9.62 -11.37 -13.44
N LEU A 59 9.35 -10.79 -12.27
CA LEU A 59 8.36 -9.75 -12.07
C LEU A 59 9.01 -8.47 -11.55
N THR A 60 8.47 -7.34 -11.98
CA THR A 60 8.80 -6.02 -11.45
C THR A 60 7.67 -5.56 -10.55
N PRO A 61 7.89 -5.39 -9.23
CA PRO A 61 6.89 -4.82 -8.34
C PRO A 61 6.48 -3.41 -8.80
N ARG A 62 5.20 -3.09 -8.62
CA ARG A 62 4.63 -1.78 -8.92
C ARG A 62 3.91 -1.26 -7.66
N LEU A 63 3.59 0.03 -7.65
CA LEU A 63 2.68 0.59 -6.65
C LEU A 63 1.36 -0.19 -6.60
N PRO A 64 0.80 -0.44 -5.40
CA PRO A 64 -0.45 -1.17 -5.28
C PRO A 64 -1.63 -0.42 -5.88
N TYR A 65 -1.55 0.90 -5.98
CA TYR A 65 -2.55 1.73 -6.65
C TYR A 65 -1.87 3.02 -7.15
N ALA A 66 -2.10 3.37 -8.41
CA ALA A 66 -1.47 4.54 -9.02
C ALA A 66 -2.05 5.88 -8.51
N ARG A 67 -3.30 5.86 -8.04
CA ARG A 67 -4.07 7.06 -7.66
C ARG A 67 -4.99 6.79 -6.47
N PRO A 68 -4.45 6.69 -5.24
CA PRO A 68 -5.31 6.53 -4.07
C PRO A 68 -6.20 7.77 -3.88
N PRO A 69 -7.45 7.61 -3.43
CA PRO A 69 -8.35 8.75 -3.21
C PRO A 69 -7.84 9.74 -2.14
N LYS A 70 -7.15 9.23 -1.10
CA LYS A 70 -6.60 10.01 0.02
C LYS A 70 -5.35 9.32 0.57
N ILE A 71 -4.34 10.11 0.91
CA ILE A 71 -3.18 9.68 1.73
C ILE A 71 -3.22 10.53 3.00
N TRP A 72 -3.49 9.90 4.14
CA TRP A 72 -3.60 10.55 5.44
C TRP A 72 -2.41 10.12 6.30
N CYS A 73 -1.63 11.09 6.76
CA CYS A 73 -0.38 10.88 7.47
C CYS A 73 -0.50 11.33 8.91
N ILE A 74 0.27 10.70 9.80
CA ILE A 74 0.30 11.02 11.23
C ILE A 74 1.75 11.32 11.63
N GLY A 75 2.04 12.59 11.87
CA GLY A 75 3.35 13.01 12.37
C GLY A 75 3.55 12.64 13.84
N ARG A 76 4.80 12.38 14.22
CA ARG A 76 5.24 12.23 15.62
C ARG A 76 4.48 11.18 16.43
N ASN A 77 4.14 10.06 15.79
CA ASN A 77 3.37 8.98 16.42
C ASN A 77 4.21 7.91 17.14
N TYR A 78 5.53 8.13 17.25
CA TYR A 78 6.44 7.30 18.05
C TYR A 78 7.07 8.16 19.14
N LYS A 79 6.84 7.80 20.41
CA LYS A 79 7.30 8.57 21.58
C LYS A 79 8.80 8.81 21.57
N SER A 80 9.59 7.77 21.28
CA SER A 80 11.05 7.85 21.21
C SER A 80 11.53 8.88 20.19
N HIS A 81 10.85 8.99 19.04
CA HIS A 81 11.22 9.94 17.99
C HIS A 81 10.82 11.39 18.34
N ALA A 82 9.74 11.59 19.11
CA ALA A 82 9.34 12.92 19.58
C ALA A 82 10.32 13.48 20.63
N GLU A 83 10.86 12.61 21.49
CA GLU A 83 11.88 12.97 22.49
C GLU A 83 13.18 13.45 21.82
N ASP A 84 13.63 12.78 20.76
CA ASP A 84 14.84 13.13 20.00
C ASP A 84 14.82 14.55 19.40
N LEU A 85 13.62 15.06 19.08
CA LEU A 85 13.43 16.37 18.46
C LEU A 85 13.16 17.50 19.46
N ASN A 86 13.23 17.25 20.78
CA ASN A 86 12.76 18.18 21.83
C ASN A 86 11.33 18.71 21.56
N ALA A 87 10.52 17.88 20.92
CA ALA A 87 9.19 18.25 20.45
C ALA A 87 8.15 17.92 21.52
N VAL A 88 7.17 18.82 21.73
CA VAL A 88 5.98 18.50 22.53
C VAL A 88 5.15 17.47 21.76
N GLN A 89 4.91 16.31 22.37
CA GLN A 89 4.00 15.31 21.83
C GLN A 89 2.57 15.90 21.84
N PRO A 90 1.86 15.90 20.72
CA PRO A 90 0.50 16.40 20.69
C PRO A 90 -0.45 15.44 21.43
N ASP A 91 -1.49 15.99 22.08
CA ASP A 91 -2.52 15.20 22.78
C ASP A 91 -3.41 14.41 21.80
N GLU A 92 -3.43 14.82 20.53
CA GLU A 92 -4.13 14.18 19.43
C GLU A 92 -3.18 13.91 18.25
N PRO A 93 -3.47 12.95 17.36
CA PRO A 93 -2.63 12.65 16.22
C PRO A 93 -2.40 13.88 15.31
N ALA A 94 -1.14 14.30 15.16
CA ALA A 94 -0.75 15.40 14.26
C ALA A 94 -0.97 14.98 12.80
N SER A 95 -2.17 15.26 12.29
CA SER A 95 -2.64 14.74 11.02
C SER A 95 -2.39 15.71 9.86
N PHE A 96 -1.97 15.18 8.72
CA PHE A 96 -1.82 15.94 7.47
C PHE A 96 -2.11 15.06 6.24
N MET A 97 -2.14 15.66 5.05
CA MET A 97 -2.37 14.93 3.80
C MET A 97 -1.20 15.11 2.84
N LYS A 98 -0.85 14.03 2.15
CA LYS A 98 0.08 14.06 1.01
C LYS A 98 -0.69 13.85 -0.31
N PRO A 99 -0.31 14.53 -1.40
CA PRO A 99 -0.97 14.32 -2.69
C PRO A 99 -0.56 12.97 -3.29
N ALA A 100 -1.47 12.31 -4.02
CA ALA A 100 -1.17 11.07 -4.74
C ALA A 100 0.03 11.20 -5.71
N SER A 101 0.31 12.42 -6.19
CA SER A 101 1.45 12.71 -7.06
C SER A 101 2.82 12.57 -6.39
N CYS A 102 2.89 12.36 -5.07
CA CYS A 102 4.16 12.09 -4.38
C CYS A 102 4.51 10.60 -4.31
N LEU A 103 3.65 9.71 -4.79
CA LEU A 103 3.95 8.28 -4.84
C LEU A 103 5.05 8.02 -5.87
N PHE A 104 5.94 7.10 -5.54
CA PHE A 104 7.02 6.63 -6.39
C PHE A 104 7.05 5.10 -6.39
N GLU A 105 7.57 4.52 -7.48
CA GLU A 105 7.59 3.07 -7.64
C GLU A 105 8.57 2.42 -6.66
N PRO A 106 8.32 1.18 -6.21
CA PRO A 106 9.29 0.42 -5.44
C PRO A 106 10.64 0.33 -6.17
N GLY A 107 11.72 0.71 -5.50
CA GLY A 107 13.06 0.78 -6.10
C GLY A 107 13.27 1.95 -7.08
N GLY A 108 12.31 2.87 -7.19
CA GLY A 108 12.43 4.10 -7.95
C GLY A 108 13.38 5.10 -7.29
N GLU A 109 13.81 6.09 -8.08
CA GLU A 109 14.73 7.14 -7.63
C GLU A 109 13.96 8.29 -6.96
N ILE A 110 14.49 8.81 -5.85
CA ILE A 110 14.02 10.03 -5.20
C ILE A 110 14.83 11.20 -5.73
N VAL A 111 14.18 12.11 -6.44
CA VAL A 111 14.82 13.34 -6.92
C VAL A 111 14.84 14.36 -5.80
N LEU A 112 16.04 14.67 -5.30
CA LEU A 112 16.22 15.71 -4.29
C LEU A 112 15.89 17.09 -4.88
N PRO A 113 15.31 18.00 -4.08
CA PRO A 113 15.11 19.38 -4.49
C PRO A 113 16.46 20.05 -4.78
N PRO A 114 16.49 21.11 -5.60
CA PRO A 114 17.69 21.89 -5.82
C PRO A 114 18.26 22.45 -4.49
N PRO A 115 19.60 22.62 -4.37
CA PRO A 115 20.24 23.12 -3.15
C PRO A 115 19.76 24.52 -2.70
N GLU A 116 19.21 25.31 -3.63
CA GLU A 116 18.64 26.63 -3.32
C GLU A 116 17.28 26.53 -2.64
N VAL A 117 16.62 25.37 -2.72
CA VAL A 117 15.33 25.07 -2.08
C VAL A 117 15.52 24.36 -0.75
N SER A 118 16.33 23.29 -0.70
CA SER A 118 16.69 22.60 0.54
C SER A 118 17.99 21.81 0.39
N ASN A 119 18.75 21.74 1.49
CA ASN A 119 19.86 20.80 1.67
C ASN A 119 19.57 19.75 2.74
N ASP A 120 18.41 19.86 3.41
CA ASP A 120 17.99 18.99 4.51
C ASP A 120 16.76 18.20 4.04
N VAL A 121 16.98 16.96 3.63
CA VAL A 121 15.94 16.02 3.22
C VAL A 121 16.10 14.75 4.04
N ASP A 122 15.09 14.47 4.86
CA ASP A 122 15.06 13.30 5.73
C ASP A 122 14.18 12.20 5.14
N ALA A 123 14.53 10.96 5.48
CA ALA A 123 13.74 9.77 5.18
C ALA A 123 12.98 9.32 6.44
N GLU A 124 11.69 9.03 6.31
CA GLU A 124 10.85 8.58 7.41
C GLU A 124 10.26 7.20 7.08
N GLY A 125 10.82 6.14 7.66
CA GLY A 125 10.26 4.80 7.52
C GLY A 125 8.99 4.63 8.34
N GLU A 126 7.86 4.34 7.69
CA GLU A 126 6.55 4.27 8.33
C GLU A 126 5.76 2.99 7.96
N LEU A 127 4.81 2.64 8.84
CA LEU A 127 3.78 1.64 8.56
C LEU A 127 2.59 2.32 7.88
N GLY A 128 2.32 1.94 6.63
CA GLY A 128 1.10 2.31 5.93
C GLY A 128 -0.06 1.39 6.29
N VAL A 129 -1.21 1.97 6.63
CA VAL A 129 -2.46 1.22 6.87
C VAL A 129 -3.39 1.41 5.67
N ILE A 130 -3.86 0.31 5.10
CA ILE A 130 -4.77 0.31 3.95
C ILE A 130 -6.20 0.17 4.45
N ILE A 131 -7.03 1.17 4.19
CA ILE A 131 -8.46 1.14 4.54
C ILE A 131 -9.23 0.43 3.42
N GLY A 132 -9.95 -0.64 3.78
CA GLY A 132 -10.68 -1.48 2.83
C GLY A 132 -12.15 -1.15 2.66
N ARG A 133 -12.72 -0.39 3.59
CA ARG A 133 -14.16 -0.15 3.63
C ARG A 133 -14.44 1.31 3.91
N ARG A 134 -15.43 1.87 3.22
CA ARG A 134 -15.94 3.21 3.54
C ARG A 134 -16.50 3.21 4.96
N CYS A 135 -15.97 4.07 5.80
CA CYS A 135 -16.32 4.13 7.22
C CYS A 135 -16.36 5.57 7.75
N ARG A 136 -17.04 5.77 8.89
CA ARG A 136 -17.11 7.04 9.62
C ARG A 136 -17.45 6.74 11.08
N PHE A 137 -16.82 7.45 12.02
CA PHE A 137 -17.01 7.25 13.47
C PHE A 137 -16.89 5.78 13.90
N VAL A 138 -15.80 5.14 13.48
CA VAL A 138 -15.52 3.74 13.81
C VAL A 138 -15.11 3.66 15.29
N PRO A 139 -15.81 2.88 16.13
CA PRO A 139 -15.38 2.64 17.51
C PRO A 139 -14.02 1.92 17.53
N PRO A 140 -13.14 2.19 18.52
CA PRO A 140 -11.82 1.59 18.62
C PRO A 140 -11.81 0.05 18.47
N GLU A 141 -12.79 -0.62 19.06
CA GLU A 141 -12.96 -2.08 19.05
C GLU A 141 -13.30 -2.66 17.67
N HIS A 142 -13.81 -1.83 16.75
CA HIS A 142 -14.18 -2.22 15.38
C HIS A 142 -13.18 -1.76 14.31
N VAL A 143 -12.08 -1.10 14.69
CA VAL A 143 -11.06 -0.60 13.73
C VAL A 143 -10.49 -1.73 12.87
N GLY A 144 -10.30 -2.93 13.44
CA GLY A 144 -9.80 -4.08 12.69
C GLY A 144 -10.69 -4.48 11.51
N GLU A 145 -11.99 -4.18 11.55
CA GLU A 145 -12.95 -4.56 10.50
C GLU A 145 -12.91 -3.65 9.26
N VAL A 146 -12.26 -2.48 9.36
CA VAL A 146 -12.15 -1.52 8.25
C VAL A 146 -10.76 -1.52 7.61
N ILE A 147 -9.78 -2.16 8.24
CA ILE A 147 -8.42 -2.31 7.71
C ILE A 147 -8.42 -3.47 6.71
N PHE A 148 -8.00 -3.21 5.48
CA PHE A 148 -7.75 -4.24 4.47
C PHE A 148 -6.41 -4.94 4.70
N GLY A 149 -5.40 -4.16 5.04
CA GLY A 149 -4.04 -4.65 5.20
C GLY A 149 -3.06 -3.53 5.53
N TYR A 150 -1.78 -3.84 5.38
CA TYR A 150 -0.67 -2.97 5.74
C TYR A 150 0.39 -2.98 4.65
N THR A 151 1.17 -1.91 4.58
CA THR A 151 2.33 -1.78 3.68
C THR A 151 3.45 -0.99 4.38
N THR A 152 4.63 -0.98 3.81
CA THR A 152 5.72 -0.09 4.23
C THR A 152 5.71 1.18 3.39
N THR A 153 6.04 2.31 4.00
CA THR A 153 6.28 3.59 3.32
C THR A 153 7.61 4.20 3.78
N MET A 154 8.19 5.05 2.94
CA MET A 154 9.41 5.82 3.19
C MET A 154 9.25 7.23 2.61
#